data_AF-A0A154BV77-F1
#
_entry.id   AF-A0A154BV77-F1
#
_cell.length_a   1.000
_cell.length_b   1.000
_cell.length_c   1.000
_cell.angle_alpha   90.00
_cell.angle_beta   90.00
_cell.angle_gamma   90.00
#
_symmetry.space_group_name_H-M   'P 1'
#
loop_
_entity.id
_entity.type
_entity.pdbx_description
1 polymer ?
#
loop_
_entity_poly.entity_id
_entity_poly.type
_entity_poly.pdbx_seq_one_letter_code
_entity_poly.pdbx_strand_id
1 'polypeptide(L)'
;MKGKSMLSLGYLAFGSAIIALLMAWQVKTVAPNSLDILKFNAYIIIPIWIANSALGIGFIKAQDIFKSFPLTAAVQTFFYYIFLTIASYYLLGERPDVARLSLGFLLILSGIYVLKG
;
A
#
# COMPACT_ATOMS: atom_id res chain seq x y z
N MET A 1 12.47 20.51 9.90
CA MET A 1 11.20 19.76 9.75
C MET A 1 11.04 19.04 8.41
N LYS A 2 11.35 19.63 7.24
CA LYS A 2 11.15 19.00 5.91
C LYS A 2 11.78 17.60 5.75
N GLY A 3 13.00 17.37 6.25
CA GLY A 3 13.69 16.07 6.10
C GLY A 3 13.04 14.89 6.84
N LYS A 4 12.43 15.12 8.02
CA LYS A 4 11.77 14.05 8.79
C LYS A 4 10.48 13.57 8.11
N SER A 5 9.74 14.50 7.49
CA SER A 5 8.52 14.18 6.74
C SER A 5 8.80 13.37 5.48
N MET A 6 9.83 13.75 4.71
CA MET A 6 10.20 13.03 3.50
C MET A 6 10.61 11.57 3.78
N LEU A 7 11.34 11.34 4.88
CA LEU A 7 11.71 9.99 5.32
C LEU A 7 10.47 9.15 5.68
N SER A 8 9.50 9.70 6.42
CA SER A 8 8.28 8.95 6.79
C SER A 8 7.46 8.52 5.57
N LEU A 9 7.28 9.43 4.60
CA LEU A 9 6.58 9.14 3.35
C LEU A 9 7.34 8.11 2.51
N GLY A 10 8.67 8.17 2.51
CA GLY A 10 9.52 7.18 1.84
C GLY A 10 9.29 5.76 2.36
N TYR A 11 9.23 5.57 3.69
CA TYR A 11 8.94 4.27 4.29
C TYR A 11 7.54 3.75 3.94
N LEU A 12 6.53 4.62 4.01
CA LEU A 12 5.15 4.26 3.66
C LEU A 12 5.04 3.88 2.17
N ALA A 13 5.67 4.65 1.29
CA ALA A 13 5.67 4.37 -0.14
C ALA A 13 6.44 3.07 -0.45
N PHE A 14 7.62 2.87 0.13
CA PHE A 14 8.45 1.69 -0.11
C PHE A 14 7.77 0.39 0.32
N GLY A 15 7.25 0.34 1.55
CA GLY A 15 6.53 -0.85 2.03
C GLY A 15 5.27 -1.12 1.21
N SER A 16 4.54 -0.07 0.82
CA SER A 16 3.36 -0.19 -0.04
C SER A 16 3.71 -0.71 -1.44
N ALA A 17 4.82 -0.27 -2.03
CA ALA A 17 5.28 -0.73 -3.33
C ALA A 17 5.61 -2.23 -3.33
N ILE A 18 6.32 -2.71 -2.30
CA ILE A 18 6.65 -4.13 -2.17
C ILE A 18 5.37 -4.95 -2.04
N ILE A 19 4.46 -4.58 -1.15
CA ILE A 19 3.21 -5.34 -0.96
C ILE A 19 2.38 -5.35 -2.25
N ALA A 20 2.21 -4.20 -2.90
CA ALA A 20 1.47 -4.11 -4.16
C ALA A 20 2.07 -5.02 -5.24
N LEU A 21 3.40 -5.03 -5.38
CA LEU A 21 4.10 -5.88 -6.34
C LEU A 21 3.92 -7.36 -6.02
N LEU A 22 4.08 -7.77 -4.76
CA LEU A 22 3.91 -9.16 -4.33
C LEU A 22 2.48 -9.65 -4.55
N MET A 23 1.49 -8.80 -4.28
CA MET A 23 0.08 -9.14 -4.53
C MET A 23 -0.21 -9.31 -6.03
N ALA A 24 0.24 -8.37 -6.87
CA ALA A 24 0.08 -8.50 -8.32
C ALA A 24 0.82 -9.72 -8.87
N TRP A 25 2.00 -10.03 -8.33
CA TRP A 25 2.75 -11.23 -8.69
C TRP A 25 2.01 -12.51 -8.28
N GLN A 26 1.49 -12.58 -7.06
CA GLN A 26 0.70 -13.71 -6.59
C GLN A 26 -0.49 -13.99 -7.53
N VAL A 27 -1.26 -12.95 -7.87
CA VAL A 27 -2.40 -13.04 -8.79
C VAL A 27 -1.97 -13.54 -10.17
N LYS A 28 -0.79 -13.12 -10.65
CA LYS A 28 -0.27 -13.53 -11.96
C LYS A 28 0.15 -15.01 -12.01
N THR A 29 0.77 -15.52 -10.94
CA THR A 29 1.52 -16.79 -11.02
C THR A 29 0.96 -17.93 -10.16
N VAL A 30 0.07 -17.65 -9.22
CA VAL A 30 -0.42 -18.64 -8.26
C VAL A 30 -1.83 -19.06 -8.63
N ALA A 31 -2.06 -20.36 -8.73
CA ALA A 31 -3.39 -20.90 -8.96
C ALA A 31 -4.33 -20.55 -7.78
N PRO A 32 -5.64 -20.35 -8.02
CA PRO A 32 -6.60 -19.94 -6.99
C PRO A 32 -7.01 -21.13 -6.10
N ASN A 33 -6.05 -21.76 -5.43
CA ASN A 33 -6.27 -22.80 -4.42
C ASN A 33 -5.42 -22.53 -3.16
N SER A 34 -5.91 -22.98 -2.01
CA SER A 34 -5.32 -22.64 -0.71
C SER A 34 -3.89 -23.15 -0.54
N LEU A 35 -3.55 -24.31 -1.12
CA LEU A 35 -2.23 -24.92 -0.96
C LEU A 35 -1.14 -24.12 -1.68
N ASP A 36 -1.41 -23.70 -2.91
CA ASP A 36 -0.45 -22.93 -3.70
C ASP A 36 -0.30 -21.50 -3.17
N ILE A 37 -1.39 -20.91 -2.66
CA ILE A 37 -1.35 -19.63 -1.95
C ILE A 37 -0.48 -19.74 -0.69
N LEU A 38 -0.63 -20.81 0.11
CA LEU A 38 0.17 -20.99 1.32
C LEU A 38 1.67 -21.15 0.99
N LYS A 39 2.00 -21.95 -0.02
CA LYS A 39 3.40 -22.13 -0.49
C LYS A 39 4.00 -20.81 -0.95
N PHE A 40 3.26 -20.03 -1.73
CA PHE A 40 3.72 -18.74 -2.18
C PHE A 40 3.97 -17.79 -1.01
N ASN A 41 3.03 -17.70 -0.06
CA ASN A 41 3.19 -16.87 1.14
C ASN A 41 4.41 -17.28 1.98
N ALA A 42 4.69 -18.58 2.12
CA ALA A 42 5.89 -19.06 2.79
C ALA A 42 7.17 -18.62 2.05
N TYR A 43 7.16 -18.61 0.72
CA TYR A 43 8.29 -18.16 -0.10
C TYR A 43 8.54 -16.65 0.03
N ILE A 44 7.49 -15.84 0.10
CA ILE A 44 7.59 -14.37 0.16
C ILE A 44 7.61 -13.81 1.59
N ILE A 45 7.81 -14.64 2.61
CA ILE A 45 7.72 -14.21 4.01
C ILE A 45 8.75 -13.13 4.37
N ILE A 46 9.97 -13.24 3.83
CA ILE A 46 11.04 -12.26 4.06
C ILE A 46 10.71 -10.89 3.44
N PRO A 47 10.38 -10.78 2.14
CA PRO A 47 10.02 -9.49 1.57
C PRO A 47 8.73 -8.90 2.19
N ILE A 48 7.76 -9.74 2.59
CA ILE A 48 6.60 -9.27 3.39
C ILE A 48 7.05 -8.68 4.72
N TRP A 49 7.95 -9.34 5.43
CA TRP A 49 8.46 -8.86 6.73
C TRP A 49 9.21 -7.54 6.58
N ILE A 50 10.05 -7.39 5.55
CA ILE A 50 10.73 -6.12 5.23
C ILE A 50 9.71 -5.02 4.94
N ALA A 51 8.69 -5.30 4.12
CA ALA A 51 7.68 -4.34 3.76
C ALA A 51 6.88 -3.87 4.98
N ASN A 52 6.43 -4.80 5.83
CA ASN A 52 5.70 -4.47 7.05
C ASN A 52 6.57 -3.73 8.07
N SER A 53 7.86 -4.07 8.17
CA SER A 53 8.80 -3.33 9.04
C SER A 53 8.96 -1.89 8.56
N ALA A 54 9.11 -1.68 7.24
CA ALA A 54 9.16 -0.35 6.65
C ALA A 54 7.86 0.42 6.91
N LEU A 55 6.69 -0.19 6.67
CA LEU A 55 5.40 0.43 6.97
C LEU A 55 5.28 0.79 8.45
N GLY A 56 5.62 -0.10 9.38
CA GLY A 56 5.58 0.17 10.82
C GLY A 56 6.43 1.38 11.21
N ILE A 57 7.67 1.45 10.72
CA ILE A 57 8.54 2.62 10.92
C ILE A 57 7.90 3.88 10.31
N GLY A 58 7.33 3.77 9.12
CA GLY A 58 6.62 4.85 8.44
C GLY A 58 5.44 5.38 9.24
N PHE A 59 4.59 4.49 9.75
CA PHE A 59 3.43 4.83 10.57
C PHE A 59 3.81 5.51 11.88
N ILE A 60 4.80 4.98 12.61
CA ILE A 60 5.28 5.59 13.86
C ILE A 60 5.79 7.01 13.60
N LYS A 61 6.68 7.18 12.61
CA LYS A 61 7.24 8.49 12.27
C LYS A 61 6.18 9.47 11.73
N ALA A 62 5.24 8.97 10.93
CA ALA A 62 4.17 9.78 10.38
C ALA A 62 3.16 10.19 11.45
N GLN A 63 2.91 9.35 12.46
CA GLN A 63 2.05 9.70 13.60
C GLN A 63 2.63 10.87 14.40
N ASP A 64 3.95 10.94 14.59
CA ASP A 64 4.61 12.08 15.24
C ASP A 64 4.45 13.39 14.46
N ILE A 65 4.24 13.31 13.14
CA ILE A 65 4.12 14.46 12.23
C ILE A 65 2.67 14.89 12.06
N PHE A 66 1.81 13.95 11.66
CA PHE A 66 0.41 14.20 11.33
C PHE A 66 -0.49 14.21 12.56
N LYS A 67 -0.05 13.59 13.68
CA LYS A 67 -0.82 13.43 14.92
C LYS A 67 -2.22 12.85 14.70
N SER A 68 -2.39 12.11 13.60
CA SER A 68 -3.65 11.56 13.14
C SER A 68 -3.36 10.23 12.45
N PHE A 69 -3.73 9.15 13.13
CA PHE A 69 -3.61 7.81 12.59
C PHE A 69 -4.49 7.61 11.35
N PRO A 70 -5.76 8.09 11.32
CA PRO A 70 -6.59 8.00 10.11
C PRO A 70 -5.96 8.67 8.89
N LEU A 71 -5.39 9.87 9.05
CA LEU A 71 -4.70 10.56 7.95
C LEU A 71 -3.47 9.77 7.47
N THR A 72 -2.70 9.22 8.39
CA THR A 72 -1.52 8.41 8.06
C THR A 72 -1.90 7.14 7.29
N ALA A 73 -2.93 6.44 7.76
CA ALA A 73 -3.45 5.24 7.10
C ALA A 73 -3.95 5.55 5.68
N ALA A 74 -4.62 6.69 5.51
CA ALA A 74 -5.07 7.11 4.19
C ALA A 74 -3.92 7.45 3.23
N VAL A 75 -2.85 8.11 3.72
CA VAL A 75 -1.65 8.37 2.90
C VAL A 75 -0.97 7.07 2.50
N GLN A 76 -0.86 6.10 3.41
CA GLN A 76 -0.31 4.79 3.08
C GLN A 76 -1.17 4.06 2.05
N THR A 77 -2.50 4.05 2.26
CA THR A 77 -3.48 3.46 1.34
C THR A 77 -3.38 4.10 -0.04
N PHE A 78 -3.17 5.42 -0.09
CA PHE A 78 -2.96 6.16 -1.34
C PHE A 78 -1.76 5.63 -2.12
N PHE A 79 -0.60 5.50 -1.47
CA PHE A 79 0.59 4.92 -2.10
C PHE A 79 0.35 3.48 -2.54
N TYR A 80 -0.26 2.65 -1.69
CA TYR A 80 -0.56 1.26 -2.02
C TYR A 80 -1.39 1.14 -3.29
N TYR A 81 -2.47 1.90 -3.43
CA TYR A 81 -3.30 1.84 -4.64
C TYR A 81 -2.61 2.36 -5.89
N ILE A 82 -1.75 3.38 -5.79
CA ILE A 82 -0.93 3.82 -6.93
C ILE A 82 -0.02 2.68 -7.40
N PHE A 83 0.71 2.06 -6.48
CA PHE A 83 1.62 0.97 -6.83
C PHE A 83 0.88 -0.27 -7.31
N LEU A 84 -0.28 -0.56 -6.73
CA LEU A 84 -1.12 -1.67 -7.16
C LEU A 84 -1.65 -1.44 -8.57
N THR A 85 -2.09 -0.22 -8.88
CA THR A 85 -2.52 0.18 -10.23
C THR A 85 -1.38 0.01 -11.25
N ILE A 86 -0.18 0.49 -10.91
CA ILE A 86 1.01 0.34 -11.76
C ILE A 86 1.32 -1.15 -11.94
N ALA A 87 1.34 -1.93 -10.86
CA ALA A 87 1.65 -3.35 -10.90
C ALA A 87 0.61 -4.13 -11.71
N SER A 88 -0.69 -3.90 -11.52
CA SER A 88 -1.76 -4.51 -12.32
C SER A 88 -1.61 -4.19 -13.80
N TYR A 89 -1.30 -2.94 -14.15
CA TYR A 89 -1.10 -2.54 -15.53
C TYR A 89 0.08 -3.29 -16.18
N TYR A 90 1.24 -3.33 -15.52
CA TYR A 90 2.44 -3.93 -16.11
C TYR A 90 2.55 -5.45 -15.96
N LEU A 91 2.04 -6.03 -14.87
CA LEU A 91 2.13 -7.48 -14.61
C LEU A 91 0.92 -8.24 -15.14
N LEU A 92 -0.29 -7.74 -14.90
CA LEU A 92 -1.53 -8.42 -15.27
C LEU A 92 -2.04 -8.01 -16.65
N GLY A 93 -1.55 -6.89 -17.20
CA GLY A 93 -2.04 -6.34 -18.46
C GLY A 93 -3.47 -5.77 -18.34
N GLU A 94 -3.98 -5.66 -17.12
CA GLU A 94 -5.28 -5.09 -16.84
C GLU A 94 -5.21 -3.56 -16.99
N ARG A 95 -6.21 -2.98 -17.63
CA ARG A 95 -6.36 -1.51 -17.67
C ARG A 95 -7.27 -1.11 -16.52
N PRO A 96 -6.72 -0.65 -15.39
CA PRO A 96 -7.55 -0.24 -14.28
C PRO A 96 -8.47 0.92 -14.69
N ASP A 97 -9.74 0.83 -14.31
CA ASP A 97 -10.73 1.87 -14.55
C ASP A 97 -10.37 3.11 -13.73
N VAL A 98 -9.86 4.13 -14.41
CA VAL A 98 -9.41 5.39 -13.81
C VAL A 98 -10.55 6.07 -13.06
N ALA A 99 -11.80 5.98 -13.55
CA ALA A 99 -12.93 6.61 -12.89
C ALA A 99 -13.23 5.95 -11.52
N ARG A 100 -13.17 4.61 -11.46
CA ARG A 100 -13.32 3.87 -10.19
C ARG A 100 -12.19 4.15 -9.22
N LEU A 101 -10.95 4.24 -9.69
CA LEU A 101 -9.80 4.60 -8.87
C LEU A 101 -9.94 6.02 -8.29
N SER A 102 -10.30 6.99 -9.12
CA SER A 102 -10.53 8.37 -8.69
C SER A 102 -11.66 8.47 -7.66
N LEU A 103 -12.77 7.75 -7.85
CA LEU A 103 -13.86 7.67 -6.88
C LEU A 103 -13.41 7.05 -5.56
N GLY A 104 -12.63 5.97 -5.60
CA GLY A 104 -12.06 5.34 -4.42
C GLY A 104 -11.20 6.31 -3.61
N PHE A 105 -10.34 7.09 -4.28
CA PHE A 105 -9.54 8.12 -3.60
C PHE A 105 -10.38 9.25 -3.02
N LEU A 106 -11.41 9.71 -3.74
CA LEU A 106 -12.32 10.72 -3.23
C LEU A 106 -13.04 10.24 -1.97
N LEU A 107 -13.53 9.01 -1.94
CA LEU A 107 -14.17 8.41 -0.76
C LEU A 107 -13.22 8.32 0.42
N ILE A 108 -11.95 7.94 0.21
CA ILE A 108 -10.93 7.95 1.26
C ILE A 108 -10.74 9.37 1.81
N LEU A 109 -10.60 10.38 0.95
CA LEU A 109 -10.46 11.78 1.37
C LEU A 109 -11.69 12.28 2.15
N SER A 110 -12.90 11.94 1.68
CA SER A 110 -14.15 12.27 2.37
C SER A 110 -14.21 11.61 3.75
N GLY A 111 -13.81 10.34 3.86
CA GLY A 111 -13.74 9.62 5.13
C GLY A 111 -12.77 10.29 6.12
N ILE A 112 -11.59 10.70 5.66
CA ILE A 112 -10.64 11.46 6.50
C ILE A 112 -11.26 12.79 6.96
N TYR A 113 -11.93 13.52 6.06
CA TYR A 113 -12.55 14.80 6.40
C TYR A 113 -13.59 14.64 7.52
N VAL A 114 -14.43 13.61 7.43
CA VAL A 114 -15.41 13.27 8.48
C VAL A 114 -14.72 12.89 9.78
N LEU A 115 -13.67 12.07 9.74
CA LEU A 115 -12.94 11.62 10.94
C LEU A 115 -12.07 12.71 11.59
N LYS A 116 -11.82 13.81 10.88
CA LYS A 116 -11.09 14.98 11.39
C LYS A 116 -12.04 16.02 12.00
N GLY A 117 -13.33 15.94 11.69
CA GLY A 117 -14.40 16.80 12.21
C GLY A 117 -14.78 16.49 13.64
#